data_AF-A0A7C6PZU5-F1
#
_entry.id   AF-A0A7C6PZU5-F1
#
_cell.length_a   1.000
_cell.length_b   1.000
_cell.length_c   1.000
_cell.angle_alpha   90.00
_cell.angle_beta   90.00
_cell.angle_gamma   90.00
#
_symmetry.space_group_name_H-M   'P 1'
#
loop_
_entity.id
_entity.type
_entity.pdbx_description
1 polymer ?
#
loop_
_entity_poly.entity_id
_entity_poly.type
_entity_poly.pdbx_seq_one_letter_code
_entity_poly.pdbx_strand_id
1 'polypeptide(L)'
;MDDDIKILVKIMEDNYRKQLEYYEEIFDLAQQERKLFDNFNWEELLEIMEKKQETMKKVDELNRELVPVKSRLIQLLGIKEFVLSKLKVSFPEQEYASLLETIIGKLAQTLEKLTNLEQENEKKLRIQIKQSAYVRKKEAIKKSYSLPSLKIGSNFIDKKK
;
A
#
# COMPACT_ATOMS: atom_id res chain seq x y z
N MET A 1 -39.70 -7.17 -1.85
CA MET A 1 -38.78 -8.14 -1.21
C MET A 1 -37.72 -8.61 -2.18
N ASP A 2 -38.06 -9.25 -3.30
CA ASP A 2 -37.04 -9.66 -4.30
C ASP A 2 -36.33 -8.43 -4.94
N ASP A 3 -37.10 -7.40 -5.31
CA ASP A 3 -36.56 -6.15 -5.85
C ASP A 3 -35.64 -5.39 -4.85
N ASP A 4 -35.97 -5.42 -3.56
CA ASP A 4 -35.16 -4.75 -2.53
C ASP A 4 -33.79 -5.42 -2.39
N ILE A 5 -33.75 -6.75 -2.43
CA ILE A 5 -32.53 -7.54 -2.36
C ILE A 5 -31.68 -7.29 -3.60
N LYS A 6 -32.31 -7.26 -4.79
CA LYS A 6 -31.63 -6.94 -6.04
C LYS A 6 -30.96 -5.56 -6.01
N ILE A 7 -31.67 -4.54 -5.51
CA ILE A 7 -31.11 -3.19 -5.37
C ILE A 7 -29.92 -3.19 -4.41
N LEU A 8 -30.04 -3.84 -3.25
CA LEU A 8 -28.96 -3.90 -2.26
C LEU A 8 -27.73 -4.66 -2.78
N VAL A 9 -27.93 -5.76 -3.50
CA VAL A 9 -26.84 -6.50 -4.13
C VAL A 9 -26.17 -5.68 -5.22
N LYS A 10 -26.93 -4.90 -6.00
CA LYS A 10 -26.36 -3.98 -6.99
C LYS A 10 -25.51 -2.89 -6.35
N ILE A 11 -25.97 -2.31 -5.24
CA ILE A 11 -25.18 -1.35 -4.46
C ILE A 11 -23.88 -1.99 -3.96
N MET A 12 -23.92 -3.24 -3.50
CA MET A 12 -22.70 -3.97 -3.09
C MET A 12 -21.75 -4.19 -4.26
N GLU A 13 -22.27 -4.61 -5.42
CA GLU A 13 -21.50 -4.82 -6.64
C GLU A 13 -20.76 -3.54 -7.05
N ASP A 14 -21.47 -2.43 -7.15
CA ASP A 14 -20.92 -1.15 -7.58
C ASP A 14 -19.88 -0.62 -6.57
N ASN A 15 -20.13 -0.83 -5.28
CA ASN A 15 -19.17 -0.47 -4.23
C ASN A 15 -17.88 -1.31 -4.35
N TYR A 16 -17.98 -2.63 -4.47
CA TYR A 16 -16.80 -3.49 -4.61
C TYR A 16 -16.04 -3.23 -5.91
N ARG A 17 -16.72 -2.85 -6.99
CA ARG A 17 -16.08 -2.42 -8.24
C ARG A 17 -15.25 -1.15 -8.04
N LYS A 18 -15.78 -0.15 -7.35
CA LYS A 18 -15.01 1.06 -7.00
C LYS A 18 -13.84 0.76 -6.06
N GLN A 19 -14.01 -0.14 -5.09
CA GLN A 19 -12.89 -0.58 -4.26
C GLN A 19 -11.79 -1.22 -5.10
N LEU A 20 -12.15 -2.04 -6.10
CA LEU A 20 -11.19 -2.67 -7.00
C LEU A 20 -10.39 -1.61 -7.77
N GLU A 21 -11.05 -0.59 -8.33
CA GLU A 21 -10.39 0.53 -9.01
C GLU A 21 -9.37 1.24 -8.09
N TYR A 22 -9.74 1.51 -6.82
CA TYR A 22 -8.82 2.12 -5.87
C TYR A 22 -7.65 1.21 -5.48
N TYR A 23 -7.86 -0.09 -5.35
CA TYR A 23 -6.76 -1.02 -5.10
C TYR A 23 -5.83 -1.16 -6.30
N GLU A 24 -6.35 -1.11 -7.53
CA GLU A 24 -5.54 -1.05 -8.75
C GLU A 24 -4.72 0.25 -8.81
N GLU A 25 -5.30 1.39 -8.43
CA GLU A 25 -4.58 2.66 -8.31
C GLU A 25 -3.43 2.58 -7.28
N ILE A 26 -3.69 2.01 -6.10
CA ILE A 26 -2.65 1.80 -5.08
C ILE A 26 -1.56 0.86 -5.60
N PHE A 27 -1.92 -0.17 -6.36
CA PHE A 27 -0.98 -1.09 -6.98
C PHE A 27 -0.07 -0.38 -7.99
N ASP A 28 -0.61 0.51 -8.81
CA ASP A 28 0.18 1.32 -9.73
C ASP A 28 1.10 2.31 -9.00
N LEU A 29 0.62 2.93 -7.92
CA LEU A 29 1.44 3.77 -7.05
C LEU A 29 2.59 2.97 -6.40
N ALA A 30 2.35 1.73 -5.99
CA ALA A 30 3.38 0.85 -5.44
C ALA A 30 4.43 0.44 -6.49
N GLN A 31 4.02 0.25 -7.74
CA GLN A 31 4.97 0.03 -8.83
C GLN A 31 5.82 1.26 -9.13
N GLN A 32 5.24 2.46 -9.05
CA GLN A 32 5.96 3.72 -9.23
C GLN A 32 6.98 3.94 -8.11
N GLU A 33 6.59 3.76 -6.86
CA GLU A 33 7.48 3.79 -5.70
C GLU A 33 8.73 2.90 -5.89
N ARG A 34 8.54 1.69 -6.41
CA ARG A 34 9.65 0.74 -6.65
C ARG A 34 10.73 1.31 -7.57
N LYS A 35 10.34 2.11 -8.56
CA LYS A 35 11.24 2.76 -9.52
C LYS A 35 11.98 3.96 -8.89
N LEU A 36 11.34 4.66 -7.95
CA LEU A 36 11.94 5.83 -7.29
C LEU A 36 13.05 5.47 -6.29
N PHE A 37 13.02 4.25 -5.73
CA PHE A 37 14.08 3.79 -4.84
C PHE A 37 15.47 3.77 -5.46
N ASP A 38 15.57 3.65 -6.79
CA ASP A 38 16.87 3.60 -7.48
C ASP A 38 17.48 5.00 -7.69
N ASN A 39 16.65 6.05 -7.63
CA ASN A 39 17.04 7.43 -7.90
C ASN A 39 17.14 8.31 -6.63
N PHE A 40 16.88 7.76 -5.44
CA PHE A 40 16.86 8.49 -4.16
C PHE A 40 15.97 9.75 -4.17
N ASN A 41 14.90 9.77 -4.97
CA ASN A 41 13.97 10.88 -5.02
C ASN A 41 12.96 10.80 -3.87
N TRP A 42 13.37 11.32 -2.70
CA TRP A 42 12.59 11.24 -1.47
C TRP A 42 11.32 12.09 -1.47
N GLU A 43 11.31 13.19 -2.23
CA GLU A 43 10.14 14.08 -2.34
C GLU A 43 9.00 13.38 -3.12
N GLU A 44 9.30 12.84 -4.29
CA GLU A 44 8.32 12.06 -5.08
C GLU A 44 7.85 10.80 -4.33
N LEU A 45 8.71 10.18 -3.52
CA LEU A 45 8.31 9.04 -2.68
C LEU A 45 7.25 9.45 -1.64
N LEU A 46 7.44 10.60 -0.98
CA LEU A 46 6.48 11.12 -0.01
C LEU A 46 5.13 11.43 -0.68
N GLU A 47 5.14 12.07 -1.85
CA GLU A 47 3.91 12.33 -2.60
C GLU A 47 3.15 11.05 -2.96
N ILE A 48 3.86 9.98 -3.35
CA ILE A 48 3.24 8.68 -3.61
C ILE A 48 2.62 8.11 -2.34
N MET A 49 3.30 8.19 -1.20
CA MET A 49 2.78 7.70 0.08
C MET A 49 1.52 8.45 0.51
N GLU A 50 1.49 9.77 0.34
CA GLU A 50 0.30 10.60 0.61
C GLU A 50 -0.88 10.20 -0.28
N LYS A 51 -0.65 10.04 -1.59
CA LYS A 51 -1.69 9.59 -2.54
C LYS A 51 -2.23 8.21 -2.16
N LYS A 52 -1.37 7.24 -1.82
CA LYS A 52 -1.82 5.92 -1.35
C LYS A 52 -2.69 6.03 -0.10
N GLN A 53 -2.32 6.89 0.85
CA GLN A 53 -3.10 7.09 2.07
C GLN A 53 -4.47 7.71 1.79
N GLU A 54 -4.53 8.70 0.89
CA GLU A 54 -5.80 9.30 0.45
C GLU A 54 -6.70 8.27 -0.24
N THR A 55 -6.14 7.47 -1.15
CA THR A 55 -6.89 6.42 -1.84
C THR A 55 -7.38 5.33 -0.87
N MET A 56 -6.60 4.99 0.15
CA MET A 56 -7.05 4.07 1.21
C MET A 56 -8.22 4.64 2.03
N LYS A 57 -8.23 5.95 2.32
CA LYS A 57 -9.37 6.59 3.00
C LYS A 57 -10.67 6.45 2.20
N LYS A 58 -10.60 6.55 0.87
CA LYS A 58 -11.76 6.33 -0.01
C LYS A 58 -12.28 4.89 0.08
N VAL A 59 -11.38 3.91 0.18
CA VAL A 59 -11.75 2.50 0.42
C VAL A 59 -12.43 2.33 1.78
N ASP A 60 -11.92 2.98 2.83
CA ASP A 60 -12.53 2.96 4.16
C ASP A 60 -13.94 3.56 4.17
N GLU A 61 -14.16 4.65 3.44
CA GLU A 61 -15.48 5.26 3.25
C GLU A 61 -16.44 4.28 2.56
N LEU A 62 -16.03 3.66 1.45
CA LEU A 62 -16.83 2.65 0.76
C LEU A 62 -17.19 1.48 1.68
N ASN A 63 -16.27 1.04 2.54
CA ASN A 63 -16.54 -0.02 3.51
C ASN A 63 -17.56 0.39 4.56
N ARG A 64 -17.54 1.65 5.03
CA ARG A 64 -18.55 2.19 5.95
C ARG A 64 -19.93 2.25 5.30
N GLU A 65 -20.00 2.65 4.03
CA GLU A 65 -21.25 2.67 3.26
C GLU A 65 -21.88 1.27 3.10
N LEU A 66 -21.06 0.21 3.04
CA LEU A 66 -21.54 -1.17 2.94
C LEU A 66 -22.16 -1.71 4.24
N VAL A 67 -21.86 -1.14 5.40
CA VAL A 67 -22.38 -1.61 6.69
C VAL A 67 -23.92 -1.66 6.70
N PRO A 68 -24.65 -0.54 6.46
CA PRO A 68 -26.11 -0.57 6.46
C PRO A 68 -26.70 -1.49 5.37
N VAL A 69 -26.04 -1.60 4.21
CA VAL A 69 -26.48 -2.48 3.11
C VAL A 69 -26.43 -3.95 3.53
N LYS A 70 -25.31 -4.38 4.12
CA LYS A 70 -25.15 -5.74 4.64
C LYS A 70 -26.14 -6.02 5.77
N SER A 71 -26.32 -5.09 6.70
CA SER A 71 -27.31 -5.21 7.78
C SER A 71 -28.72 -5.39 7.23
N ARG A 72 -29.10 -4.64 6.18
CA ARG A 72 -30.41 -4.77 5.56
C ARG A 72 -30.60 -6.11 4.84
N LEU A 73 -29.57 -6.60 4.14
CA LEU A 73 -29.59 -7.93 3.52
C LEU A 73 -29.73 -9.05 4.55
N ILE A 74 -29.00 -8.95 5.67
CA ILE A 74 -29.10 -9.90 6.79
C ILE A 74 -30.54 -9.98 7.32
N GLN A 75 -31.18 -8.82 7.51
CA GLN A 75 -32.59 -8.75 7.96
C GLN A 75 -33.55 -9.36 6.94
N LEU A 76 -33.43 -9.00 5.66
CA LEU A 76 -34.33 -9.47 4.61
C LEU A 76 -34.20 -10.98 4.36
N LEU A 77 -33.01 -11.53 4.54
CA LEU A 77 -32.72 -12.95 4.34
C LEU A 77 -32.92 -13.81 5.60
N GLY A 78 -33.14 -13.19 6.77
CA GLY A 78 -33.24 -13.91 8.03
C GLY A 78 -31.96 -14.68 8.42
N ILE A 79 -30.80 -14.27 7.91
CA ILE A 79 -29.51 -14.89 8.21
C ILE A 79 -28.81 -14.18 9.37
N LYS A 80 -27.88 -14.85 10.06
CA LYS A 80 -27.11 -14.25 11.16
C LYS A 80 -25.97 -13.33 10.69
N GLU A 81 -25.49 -13.57 9.48
CA GLU A 81 -24.33 -12.91 8.88
C GLU A 81 -24.43 -13.01 7.37
N PHE A 82 -23.94 -11.99 6.68
CA PHE A 82 -23.88 -12.00 5.22
C PHE A 82 -22.75 -12.93 4.75
N VAL A 83 -23.12 -13.99 4.04
CA VAL A 83 -22.18 -14.91 3.38
C VAL A 83 -22.67 -15.16 1.97
N LEU A 84 -21.77 -15.04 1.00
CA LEU A 84 -22.07 -15.17 -0.44
C LEU A 84 -22.72 -16.52 -0.79
N SER A 85 -22.31 -17.60 -0.12
CA SER A 85 -22.91 -18.93 -0.27
C SER A 85 -24.39 -18.95 0.15
N LYS A 86 -24.78 -18.20 1.19
CA LYS A 86 -26.18 -18.10 1.62
C LYS A 86 -27.03 -17.32 0.61
N LEU A 87 -26.46 -16.32 -0.05
CA LEU A 87 -27.14 -15.57 -1.11
C LEU A 87 -27.46 -16.48 -2.32
N LYS A 88 -26.51 -17.35 -2.72
CA LYS A 88 -26.72 -18.34 -3.80
C LYS A 88 -27.83 -19.33 -3.48
N VAL A 89 -27.93 -19.78 -2.23
CA VAL A 89 -28.98 -20.73 -1.79
C VAL A 89 -30.35 -20.06 -1.78
N SER A 90 -30.42 -18.80 -1.35
CA SER A 90 -31.69 -18.05 -1.30
C SER A 90 -32.18 -17.60 -2.67
N PHE A 91 -31.28 -17.38 -3.64
CA PHE A 91 -31.62 -16.91 -5.00
C PHE A 91 -30.82 -17.66 -6.09
N PRO A 92 -31.07 -18.98 -6.27
CA PRO A 92 -30.28 -19.81 -7.17
C PRO A 92 -30.47 -19.46 -8.66
N GLU A 93 -31.61 -18.87 -9.02
CA GLU A 93 -31.91 -18.47 -10.40
C GLU A 93 -31.36 -17.10 -10.78
N GLN A 94 -30.72 -16.39 -9.85
CA GLN A 94 -30.29 -15.02 -10.10
C GLN A 94 -28.76 -14.89 -10.19
N GLU A 95 -28.30 -14.30 -11.31
CA GLU A 95 -26.87 -14.13 -11.64
C GLU A 95 -26.11 -13.22 -10.65
N TYR A 96 -26.81 -12.49 -9.79
CA TYR A 96 -26.22 -11.48 -8.90
C TYR A 96 -25.16 -12.06 -7.95
N ALA A 97 -25.36 -13.29 -7.47
CA ALA A 97 -24.40 -13.94 -6.58
C ALA A 97 -23.09 -14.32 -7.32
N SER A 98 -23.17 -14.70 -8.59
CA SER A 98 -22.02 -15.02 -9.43
C SER A 98 -21.20 -13.77 -9.79
N LEU A 99 -21.87 -12.63 -10.02
CA LEU A 99 -21.21 -11.35 -10.26
C LEU A 99 -20.45 -10.86 -9.02
N LEU A 100 -21.08 -10.91 -7.85
CA LEU A 100 -20.43 -10.57 -6.59
C LEU A 100 -19.22 -11.47 -6.29
N GLU A 101 -19.36 -12.77 -6.52
CA GLU A 101 -18.25 -13.73 -6.36
C GLU A 101 -17.08 -13.39 -7.29
N THR A 102 -17.36 -13.05 -8.55
CA THR A 102 -16.34 -12.66 -9.52
C THR A 102 -15.59 -11.42 -9.06
N ILE A 103 -16.29 -10.37 -8.61
CA ILE A 103 -15.65 -9.13 -8.17
C ILE A 103 -14.86 -9.34 -6.88
N ILE A 104 -15.41 -10.09 -5.91
CA ILE A 104 -14.70 -10.41 -4.66
C ILE A 104 -13.46 -11.27 -4.94
N GLY A 105 -13.53 -12.20 -5.89
CA GLY A 105 -12.38 -12.95 -6.36
C GLY A 105 -11.29 -12.05 -6.94
N LYS A 106 -11.66 -11.08 -7.79
CA LYS A 106 -10.71 -10.08 -8.33
C LYS A 106 -10.11 -9.19 -7.24
N LEU A 107 -10.91 -8.75 -6.27
CA LEU A 107 -10.43 -8.00 -5.11
C LEU A 107 -9.40 -8.81 -4.32
N ALA A 108 -9.69 -10.08 -4.01
CA ALA A 108 -8.76 -10.94 -3.29
C ALA A 108 -7.43 -11.11 -4.02
N GLN A 109 -7.46 -11.38 -5.33
CA GLN A 109 -6.26 -11.51 -6.15
C GLN A 109 -5.46 -10.20 -6.22
N THR A 110 -6.14 -9.05 -6.32
CA THR A 110 -5.50 -7.74 -6.38
C THR A 110 -4.83 -7.40 -5.05
N LEU A 111 -5.52 -7.65 -3.94
CA LEU A 111 -4.99 -7.47 -2.59
C LEU A 111 -3.78 -8.36 -2.31
N GLU A 112 -3.80 -9.61 -2.77
CA GLU A 112 -2.66 -10.53 -2.66
C GLU A 112 -1.44 -9.99 -3.42
N LYS A 113 -1.61 -9.58 -4.68
CA LYS A 113 -0.55 -8.98 -5.49
C LYS A 113 0.01 -7.71 -4.86
N LEU A 114 -0.88 -6.83 -4.38
CA LEU A 114 -0.50 -5.59 -3.72
C LEU A 114 0.29 -5.87 -2.43
N THR A 115 -0.18 -6.80 -1.60
CA THR A 115 0.51 -7.17 -0.35
C THR A 115 1.93 -7.67 -0.62
N ASN A 116 2.09 -8.54 -1.62
CA ASN A 116 3.41 -9.03 -2.00
C ASN A 116 4.33 -7.91 -2.50
N LEU A 117 3.80 -7.00 -3.34
CA LEU A 117 4.55 -5.87 -3.86
C LEU A 117 4.98 -4.90 -2.75
N GLU A 118 4.08 -4.55 -1.82
CA GLU A 118 4.39 -3.68 -0.68
C GLU A 118 5.46 -4.29 0.24
N GLN A 119 5.38 -5.60 0.51
CA GLN A 119 6.42 -6.29 1.28
C GLN A 119 7.79 -6.26 0.59
N GLU A 120 7.82 -6.37 -0.75
CA GLU A 120 9.06 -6.22 -1.52
C GLU A 120 9.58 -4.78 -1.47
N ASN A 121 8.70 -3.79 -1.63
CA ASN A 121 9.05 -2.38 -1.56
C ASN A 121 9.60 -2.00 -0.19
N GLU A 122 8.96 -2.44 0.89
CA GLU A 122 9.43 -2.21 2.25
C GLU A 122 10.84 -2.79 2.47
N LYS A 123 11.09 -4.01 1.98
CA LYS A 123 12.42 -4.64 2.04
C LYS A 123 13.47 -3.80 1.28
N LYS A 124 13.15 -3.35 0.07
CA LYS A 124 14.05 -2.53 -0.76
C LYS A 124 14.33 -1.18 -0.09
N LEU A 125 13.31 -0.51 0.43
CA LEU A 125 13.44 0.75 1.17
C LEU A 125 14.33 0.59 2.41
N ARG A 126 14.12 -0.46 3.21
CA ARG A 126 14.96 -0.75 4.39
C ARG A 126 16.44 -0.95 4.03
N ILE A 127 16.73 -1.61 2.90
CA ILE A 127 18.11 -1.79 2.42
C ILE A 127 18.70 -0.44 2.01
N GLN A 128 17.97 0.36 1.24
CA GLN A 128 18.42 1.68 0.76
C GLN A 128 18.70 2.65 1.91
N ILE A 129 17.84 2.69 2.94
CA ILE A 129 18.06 3.49 4.15
C ILE A 129 19.34 3.06 4.87
N LYS A 130 19.59 1.76 5.01
CA LYS A 130 20.83 1.25 5.65
C LYS A 130 22.08 1.64 4.86
N GLN A 131 22.03 1.53 3.52
CA GLN A 131 23.15 1.88 2.66
C GLN A 131 23.44 3.38 2.67
N SER A 132 22.41 4.23 2.55
CA SER A 132 22.58 5.68 2.58
C SER A 132 23.11 6.19 3.94
N ALA A 133 22.64 5.62 5.05
CA ALA A 133 23.16 5.91 6.39
C ALA A 133 24.63 5.50 6.55
N TYR A 134 25.03 4.35 5.97
CA TYR A 134 26.41 3.89 5.97
C TYR A 134 27.34 4.77 5.12
N VAL A 135 26.87 5.24 3.96
CA VAL A 135 27.59 6.19 3.10
C VAL A 135 27.79 7.52 3.83
N ARG A 136 26.74 8.10 4.42
CA ARG A 136 26.84 9.34 5.21
C ARG A 136 27.82 9.19 6.38
N LYS A 137 27.82 8.04 7.07
CA LYS A 137 28.77 7.74 8.15
C LYS A 137 30.21 7.64 7.64
N LYS A 138 30.44 7.01 6.48
CA LYS A 138 31.77 6.96 5.83
C LYS A 138 32.27 8.32 5.36
N GLU A 139 31.39 9.18 4.85
CA GLU A 139 31.74 10.55 4.46
C GLU A 139 32.08 11.42 5.67
N ALA A 140 31.32 11.30 6.76
CA ALA A 140 31.64 11.97 8.02
C ALA A 140 33.00 11.51 8.58
N ILE A 141 33.27 10.20 8.52
CA ILE A 141 34.56 9.62 8.91
C ILE A 141 35.69 10.09 7.98
N LYS A 142 35.50 10.11 6.65
CA LYS A 142 36.48 10.65 5.70
C LYS A 142 36.76 12.13 5.96
N LYS A 143 35.74 12.95 6.23
CA LYS A 143 35.89 14.36 6.61
C LYS A 143 36.70 14.55 7.90
N SER A 144 36.55 13.65 8.88
CA SER A 144 37.36 13.71 10.11
C SER A 144 38.80 13.22 9.93
N TYR A 145 39.06 12.35 8.95
CA TYR A 145 40.42 11.89 8.60
C TYR A 145 41.11 12.74 7.52
N SER A 146 40.41 13.72 6.91
CA SER A 146 40.97 14.69 5.98
C SER A 146 41.30 16.03 6.65
N LEU A 147 41.87 15.99 7.87
CA LEU A 147 42.65 17.12 8.39
C LEU A 147 44.04 17.10 7.72
N PRO A 148 44.56 18.26 7.28
CA PRO A 148 45.84 18.30 6.58
C PRO A 148 46.92 17.74 7.50
N SER A 149 47.76 16.87 6.94
CA SER A 149 49.01 16.45 7.57
C SER A 149 49.70 17.67 8.16
N LEU A 150 49.87 17.67 9.49
CA LEU A 150 50.87 18.49 10.13
C LEU A 150 52.19 18.06 9.51
N LYS A 151 52.66 18.85 8.54
CA LYS A 151 54.06 18.87 8.14
C LYS A 151 54.85 19.20 9.39
N ILE A 152 55.32 18.18 10.11
CA ILE A 152 56.45 18.34 11.01
C ILE A 152 57.65 18.48 10.07
N GLY A 153 57.91 19.74 9.70
CA GLY A 153 59.12 20.12 9.01
C GLY A 153 60.32 19.72 9.85
N SER A 154 61.09 18.77 9.33
CA SER A 154 62.52 18.69 9.59
C SER A 154 63.11 20.06 9.26
N ASN A 155 63.58 20.79 10.26
CA ASN A 155 64.66 21.78 10.24
C ASN A 155 64.52 22.76 11.40
N PHE A 156 65.13 22.45 12.55
CA PHE A 156 65.85 23.46 13.33
C PHE A 156 67.03 22.75 14.01
N ILE A 157 68.19 22.88 13.36
CA ILE A 157 69.51 22.53 13.86
C ILE A 157 69.94 23.56 14.89
N ASP A 158 70.38 23.06 16.05
CA ASP A 158 71.52 23.49 16.89
C ASP A 158 71.67 24.97 17.31
N LYS A 159 71.76 25.20 18.62
CA LYS A 159 72.92 25.86 19.26
C LYS A 159 72.91 25.69 20.79
N LYS A 160 73.91 24.93 21.26
CA LYS A 160 74.85 25.19 22.38
C LYS A 160 74.41 26.24 23.42
N LYS A 161 74.51 25.99 24.73
CA LYS A 161 75.76 25.69 25.47
C LYS A 161 75.41 25.23 26.88
#